data_AF-A0A9J6FRY9-F1
#
_entry.id   AF-A0A9J6FRY9-F1
#
_cell.length_a   1.000
_cell.length_b   1.000
_cell.length_c   1.000
_cell.angle_alpha   90.00
_cell.angle_beta   90.00
_cell.angle_gamma   90.00
#
_symmetry.space_group_name_H-M   'P 1'
#
loop_
_entity.id
_entity.type
_entity.pdbx_description
1 polymer ?
#
loop_
_entity_poly.entity_id
_entity_poly.type
_entity_poly.pdbx_seq_one_letter_code
_entity_poly.pdbx_strand_id
1 'polypeptide(L)'
;MERRVYCCEDGNAMTAWLGRGAQKEREQKGQLQQQLIKALEQEADGRAKLAQLRQQMANQAKRVPGALAPLTGTLPRAAAGAGPGMSAKRSSSFPTCRELERRLEDLKEAEDLSRIMRDELRRLPLVEKELAKLQEEVELHRRARTNVHLVQERLLAAQSNAAKLTELQKRCSQLQEEAEQLRGELDQWKELATQLGNPTAVLQCLADLRQSELALTERQSKLLAENGTLRTKAESNSQELRRANAKLVKMQTQFDEQTALLRKIQRRLLLLGKKEAGADWPAAAGKQIQLLENVLNDYRHTLEQADKELDGLRSRMPSESGFANAEVQTDSVEFASNESVLEEFGCSKDVTAQVQLKLDQDGALPDRKSLQEQLASAEAKNRRLVDAFRRTSHDFRHGCYALTGYRIDVLSQGHYKLTHMYADSPDDHLLFQAREPLFHCAGCRRAVSDEEKDAEEGDGCWACFPCAWLPFFDIGHNAEQKMNVLETDYLRSLEDLASTYLEKYDSIPAFLSALTLQLFRQQNDLDDTKL
;
A
#
# COMPACT_ATOMS: atom_id res chain seq x y z
N MET A 1 -26.84 10.68 39.89
CA MET A 1 -26.25 12.01 40.10
C MET A 1 -25.01 12.13 39.22
N GLU A 2 -25.16 12.88 38.13
CA GLU A 2 -24.16 13.62 37.35
C GLU A 2 -22.78 12.99 37.08
N ARG A 3 -22.67 12.26 35.95
CA ARG A 3 -21.42 12.24 35.18
C ARG A 3 -21.35 13.56 34.39
N ARG A 4 -20.52 14.49 34.83
CA ARG A 4 -20.16 15.68 34.04
C ARG A 4 -19.43 15.23 32.78
N VAL A 5 -20.13 15.33 31.66
CA VAL A 5 -19.53 15.37 30.32
C VAL A 5 -18.85 16.73 30.21
N TYR A 6 -17.50 16.74 30.21
CA TYR A 6 -16.77 17.91 29.75
C TYR A 6 -16.82 17.90 28.22
N CYS A 7 -17.73 18.67 27.66
CA CYS A 7 -17.69 19.03 26.24
C CYS A 7 -16.42 19.85 25.99
N CYS A 8 -15.52 19.34 25.14
CA CYS A 8 -14.43 20.10 24.59
C CYS A 8 -14.98 21.06 23.51
N GLU A 9 -15.60 22.14 23.94
CA GLU A 9 -15.64 23.38 23.16
C GLU A 9 -14.29 24.06 23.39
N ASP A 10 -13.33 23.84 22.47
CA ASP A 10 -12.21 24.75 22.15
C ASP A 10 -11.05 23.95 21.52
N GLY A 11 -11.20 23.59 20.23
CA GLY A 11 -10.09 23.07 19.41
C GLY A 11 -8.88 24.02 19.35
N ASN A 12 -9.08 25.32 19.64
CA ASN A 12 -8.01 26.32 19.74
C ASN A 12 -7.18 26.24 21.04
N ALA A 13 -7.74 25.72 22.14
CA ALA A 13 -7.01 25.63 23.40
C ALA A 13 -5.98 24.47 23.37
N MET A 14 -6.32 23.37 22.69
CA MET A 14 -5.48 22.19 22.59
C MET A 14 -4.30 22.40 21.62
N THR A 15 -4.53 23.07 20.48
CA THR A 15 -3.46 23.47 19.55
C THR A 15 -2.52 24.51 20.18
N ALA A 16 -3.06 25.47 20.94
CA ALA A 16 -2.23 26.43 21.69
C ALA A 16 -1.43 25.76 22.82
N TRP A 17 -1.97 24.71 23.47
CA TRP A 17 -1.26 23.95 24.50
C TRP A 17 -0.15 23.08 23.90
N LEU A 18 -0.43 22.37 22.80
CA LEU A 18 0.56 21.59 22.05
C LEU A 18 1.67 22.47 21.46
N GLY A 19 1.31 23.63 20.91
CA GLY A 19 2.29 24.63 20.41
C GLY A 19 3.20 25.16 21.52
N ARG A 20 2.65 25.48 22.71
CA ARG A 20 3.44 25.88 23.89
C ARG A 20 4.33 24.75 24.42
N GLY A 21 3.87 23.50 24.35
CA GLY A 21 4.67 22.31 24.67
C GLY A 21 5.86 22.16 23.73
N ALA A 22 5.62 22.22 22.42
CA ALA A 22 6.66 22.11 21.40
C ALA A 22 7.68 23.27 21.47
N GLN A 23 7.25 24.49 21.78
CA GLN A 23 8.12 25.64 21.98
C GLN A 23 9.06 25.44 23.19
N LYS A 24 8.52 25.02 24.33
CA LYS A 24 9.30 24.72 25.54
C LYS A 24 10.29 23.58 25.32
N GLU A 25 9.90 22.58 24.54
CA GLU A 25 10.79 21.46 24.23
C GLU A 25 11.94 21.88 23.29
N ARG A 26 11.68 22.79 22.33
CA ARG A 26 12.74 23.40 21.50
C ARG A 26 13.69 24.28 22.32
N GLU A 27 13.17 25.06 23.26
CA GLU A 27 13.98 25.87 24.17
C GLU A 27 14.85 25.00 25.08
N GLN A 28 14.29 23.93 25.65
CA GLN A 28 15.05 22.96 26.44
C GLN A 28 16.12 22.23 25.62
N LYS A 29 15.81 21.81 24.39
CA LYS A 29 16.80 21.22 23.47
C LYS A 29 17.92 22.22 23.13
N GLY A 30 17.58 23.50 22.89
CA GLY A 30 18.56 24.55 22.66
C GLY A 30 19.48 24.80 23.86
N GLN A 31 18.92 24.80 25.08
CA GLN A 31 19.70 24.93 26.32
C GLN A 31 20.63 23.73 26.54
N LEU A 32 20.14 22.50 26.31
CA LEU A 32 20.96 21.28 26.42
C LEU A 32 22.08 21.25 25.37
N GLN A 33 21.81 21.70 24.13
CA GLN A 33 22.84 21.83 23.10
C GLN A 33 23.93 22.85 23.50
N GLN A 34 23.55 24.01 24.03
CA GLN A 34 24.51 25.00 24.52
C GLN A 34 25.34 24.49 25.71
N GLN A 35 24.75 23.71 26.61
CA GLN A 35 25.48 23.07 27.70
C GLN A 35 26.48 22.02 27.18
N LEU A 36 26.08 21.21 26.18
CA LEU A 36 26.95 20.22 25.56
C LEU A 36 28.15 20.87 24.85
N ILE A 37 27.93 21.96 24.10
CA ILE A 37 29.01 22.70 23.43
C ILE A 37 30.02 23.22 24.44
N LYS A 38 29.56 23.85 25.54
CA LYS A 38 30.45 24.33 26.61
C LYS A 38 31.24 23.21 27.28
N ALA A 39 30.64 22.04 27.47
CA ALA A 39 31.33 20.87 28.02
C ALA A 39 32.42 20.33 27.07
N LEU A 40 32.14 20.32 25.77
CA LEU A 40 33.11 19.91 24.74
C LEU A 40 34.29 20.90 24.63
N GLU A 41 34.03 22.21 24.75
CA GLU A 41 35.07 23.24 24.81
C GLU A 41 35.96 23.05 26.05
N GLN A 42 35.38 22.78 27.22
CA GLN A 42 36.13 22.50 28.45
C GLN A 42 36.97 21.21 28.35
N GLU A 43 36.46 20.17 27.71
CA GLU A 43 37.24 18.95 27.42
C GLU A 43 38.40 19.23 26.45
N ALA A 44 38.18 20.04 25.42
CA ALA A 44 39.22 20.42 24.47
C ALA A 44 40.35 21.21 25.16
N ASP A 45 40.00 22.16 26.02
CA ASP A 45 40.96 22.91 26.85
C ASP A 45 41.72 21.99 27.82
N GLY A 46 41.04 21.01 28.41
CA GLY A 46 41.66 19.99 29.26
C GLY A 46 42.67 19.14 28.51
N ARG A 47 42.32 18.70 27.28
CA ARG A 47 43.22 17.94 26.40
C ARG A 47 44.44 18.77 25.97
N ALA A 48 44.25 20.06 25.70
CA ALA A 48 45.35 20.96 25.35
C ALA A 48 46.33 21.13 26.53
N LYS A 49 45.83 21.32 27.77
CA LYS A 49 46.66 21.39 28.98
C LYS A 49 47.43 20.08 29.24
N LEU A 50 46.77 18.93 29.06
CA LEU A 50 47.42 17.61 29.16
C LEU A 50 48.53 17.42 28.12
N ALA A 51 48.31 17.88 26.88
CA ALA A 51 49.32 17.85 25.84
C ALA A 51 50.53 18.74 26.19
N GLN A 52 50.29 19.95 26.71
CA GLN A 52 51.35 20.83 27.19
C GLN A 52 52.15 20.20 28.35
N LEU A 53 51.48 19.60 29.34
CA LEU A 53 52.14 18.90 30.44
C LEU A 53 52.97 17.71 29.95
N ARG A 54 52.45 16.90 29.02
CA ARG A 54 53.22 15.80 28.40
C ARG A 54 54.47 16.31 27.69
N GLN A 55 54.37 17.44 27.00
CA GLN A 55 55.51 18.03 26.31
C GLN A 55 56.54 18.61 27.28
N GLN A 56 56.09 19.22 28.38
CA GLN A 56 56.97 19.64 29.48
C GLN A 56 57.70 18.45 30.12
N MET A 57 56.98 17.36 30.41
CA MET A 57 57.56 16.12 30.95
C MET A 57 58.56 15.49 29.97
N ALA A 58 58.25 15.45 28.67
CA ALA A 58 59.17 14.97 27.64
C ALA A 58 60.44 15.83 27.54
N ASN A 59 60.31 17.15 27.68
CA ASN A 59 61.44 18.08 27.69
C ASN A 59 62.27 17.96 28.97
N GLN A 60 61.67 17.66 30.13
CA GLN A 60 62.38 17.37 31.38
C GLN A 60 63.10 16.02 31.31
N ALA A 61 62.49 14.99 30.72
CA ALA A 61 63.12 13.69 30.49
C ALA A 61 64.35 13.79 29.58
N LYS A 62 64.31 14.66 28.56
CA LYS A 62 65.49 14.95 27.70
C LYS A 62 66.60 15.74 28.42
N ARG A 63 66.30 16.42 29.53
CA ARG A 63 67.27 17.18 30.33
C ARG A 63 67.96 16.35 31.41
N VAL A 64 67.59 15.08 31.60
CA VAL A 64 68.28 14.14 32.49
C VAL A 64 68.98 13.07 31.65
N PRO A 65 70.26 13.27 31.25
CA PRO A 65 71.04 12.22 30.62
C PRO A 65 71.61 11.30 31.71
N GLY A 66 71.20 10.02 31.67
CA GLY A 66 71.91 8.94 32.35
C GLY A 66 71.37 8.56 33.70
N ALA A 67 70.35 7.71 33.72
CA ALA A 67 70.20 6.67 34.74
C ALA A 67 69.30 5.57 34.17
N LEU A 68 69.73 4.31 34.37
CA LEU A 68 69.10 3.04 33.97
C LEU A 68 69.72 2.37 32.73
N ALA A 69 70.94 1.87 32.92
CA ALA A 69 71.37 0.63 32.29
C ALA A 69 70.79 -0.56 33.08
N PRO A 70 70.34 -1.65 32.43
CA PRO A 70 69.85 -2.84 33.14
C PRO A 70 71.05 -3.68 33.62
N LEU A 71 71.20 -3.83 34.93
CA LEU A 71 72.13 -4.80 35.52
C LEU A 71 71.52 -6.20 35.43
N THR A 72 71.83 -6.92 34.36
CA THR A 72 71.73 -8.39 34.32
C THR A 72 72.97 -8.95 35.02
N GLY A 73 72.88 -9.14 36.34
CA GLY A 73 73.92 -9.77 37.16
C GLY A 73 73.38 -11.04 37.80
N THR A 74 73.78 -12.19 37.26
CA THR A 74 73.59 -13.52 37.84
C THR A 74 74.34 -13.64 39.18
N LEU A 75 73.61 -13.87 40.26
CA LEU A 75 74.17 -14.24 41.57
C LEU A 75 74.57 -15.73 41.55
N PRO A 76 75.80 -16.11 41.97
CA PRO A 76 76.13 -17.51 42.22
C PRO A 76 75.60 -17.97 43.59
N ARG A 77 74.96 -19.14 43.56
CA ARG A 77 74.41 -19.88 44.68
C ARG A 77 75.54 -20.40 45.57
N ALA A 78 75.63 -19.90 46.80
CA ALA A 78 76.55 -20.39 47.81
C ALA A 78 76.24 -21.86 48.15
N ALA A 79 77.20 -22.74 47.86
CA ALA A 79 77.20 -24.13 48.28
C ALA A 79 77.76 -24.23 49.70
N ALA A 80 77.00 -24.88 50.58
CA ALA A 80 77.45 -25.30 51.89
C ALA A 80 78.53 -26.40 51.72
N GLY A 81 79.75 -26.11 52.18
CA GLY A 81 80.85 -27.06 52.27
C GLY A 81 81.20 -27.32 53.74
N ALA A 82 81.12 -28.59 54.12
CA ALA A 82 81.58 -29.13 55.39
C ALA A 82 83.12 -28.98 55.58
N GLY A 83 83.58 -29.08 56.83
CA GLY A 83 84.97 -28.82 57.28
C GLY A 83 86.07 -29.71 56.66
N PRO A 84 87.34 -29.54 57.07
CA PRO A 84 87.76 -29.96 58.41
C PRO A 84 88.80 -29.04 59.08
N GLY A 85 89.14 -29.38 60.33
CA GLY A 85 89.82 -28.52 61.29
C GLY A 85 91.29 -28.20 61.01
N MET A 86 91.81 -27.24 61.78
CA MET A 86 93.21 -27.21 62.18
C MET A 86 93.44 -26.25 63.36
N SER A 87 93.98 -26.85 64.42
CA SER A 87 94.92 -26.32 65.42
C SER A 87 94.85 -24.85 65.83
N ALA A 88 94.48 -24.68 67.10
CA ALA A 88 94.92 -23.58 67.94
C ALA A 88 96.45 -23.43 67.91
N LYS A 89 96.92 -22.26 67.49
CA LYS A 89 98.17 -21.67 67.97
C LYS A 89 97.89 -20.22 68.37
N ARG A 90 97.79 -20.00 69.67
CA ARG A 90 98.05 -18.68 70.27
C ARG A 90 99.51 -18.36 70.00
N SER A 91 99.77 -17.42 69.09
CA SER A 91 101.02 -16.68 69.06
C SER A 91 100.69 -15.21 69.29
N SER A 92 100.98 -14.76 70.50
CA SER A 92 101.14 -13.35 70.87
C SER A 92 102.22 -12.74 69.98
N SER A 93 101.80 -12.10 68.91
CA SER A 93 102.59 -11.17 68.11
C SER A 93 101.81 -9.87 68.16
N PHE A 94 102.38 -8.85 68.81
CA PHE A 94 101.84 -7.50 68.73
C PHE A 94 101.71 -7.14 67.24
N PRO A 95 100.51 -6.82 66.74
CA PRO A 95 100.36 -6.50 65.34
C PRO A 95 101.23 -5.27 65.04
N THR A 96 102.06 -5.38 64.00
CA THR A 96 102.84 -4.27 63.46
C THR A 96 101.88 -3.14 63.08
N CYS A 97 102.23 -1.89 63.38
CA CYS A 97 101.37 -0.71 63.18
C CYS A 97 100.65 -0.69 61.82
N ARG A 98 101.32 -1.13 60.74
CA ARG A 98 100.76 -1.20 59.38
C ARG A 98 99.56 -2.13 59.22
N GLU A 99 99.54 -3.26 59.91
CA GLU A 99 98.40 -4.20 59.84
C GLU A 99 97.19 -3.64 60.63
N LEU A 100 97.45 -2.91 61.72
CA LEU A 100 96.39 -2.19 62.44
C LEU A 100 95.86 -0.99 61.64
N GLU A 101 96.72 -0.27 60.92
CA GLU A 101 96.34 0.83 60.03
C GLU A 101 95.43 0.35 58.91
N ARG A 102 95.80 -0.74 58.23
CA ARG A 102 94.97 -1.33 57.15
C ARG A 102 93.61 -1.78 57.67
N ARG A 103 93.57 -2.42 58.85
CA ARG A 103 92.31 -2.83 59.49
C ARG A 103 91.46 -1.63 59.91
N LEU A 104 92.09 -0.53 60.34
CA LEU A 104 91.38 0.71 60.66
C LEU A 104 90.79 1.37 59.42
N GLU A 105 91.46 1.30 58.28
CA GLU A 105 90.93 1.76 56.98
C GLU A 105 89.76 0.88 56.51
N ASP A 106 89.91 -0.45 56.53
CA ASP A 106 88.82 -1.38 56.21
C ASP A 106 87.58 -1.14 57.12
N LEU A 107 87.80 -0.85 58.41
CA LEU A 107 86.72 -0.51 59.35
C LEU A 107 86.08 0.85 59.08
N LYS A 108 86.84 1.86 58.65
CA LYS A 108 86.31 3.18 58.26
C LYS A 108 85.48 3.09 56.99
N GLU A 109 85.96 2.35 55.98
CA GLU A 109 85.21 2.11 54.75
C GLU A 109 83.91 1.35 55.03
N ALA A 110 83.94 0.35 55.92
CA ALA A 110 82.74 -0.34 56.37
C ALA A 110 81.78 0.58 57.13
N GLU A 111 82.29 1.51 57.94
CA GLU A 111 81.48 2.52 58.65
C GLU A 111 80.84 3.52 57.68
N ASP A 112 81.57 3.97 56.65
CA ASP A 112 81.08 4.87 55.61
C ASP A 112 79.99 4.22 54.75
N LEU A 113 80.20 2.97 54.32
CA LEU A 113 79.16 2.19 53.63
C LEU A 113 77.93 1.98 54.52
N SER A 114 78.13 1.67 55.80
CA SER A 114 77.04 1.54 56.76
C SER A 114 76.30 2.87 56.98
N ARG A 115 76.98 4.01 56.86
CA ARG A 115 76.37 5.33 56.91
C ARG A 115 75.53 5.61 55.67
N ILE A 116 76.04 5.32 54.47
CA ILE A 116 75.29 5.46 53.21
C ILE A 116 74.05 4.56 53.22
N MET A 117 74.20 3.29 53.60
CA MET A 117 73.08 2.35 53.72
C MET A 117 72.04 2.84 54.73
N ARG A 118 72.45 3.40 55.88
CA ARG A 118 71.53 4.00 56.86
C ARG A 118 70.76 5.19 56.28
N ASP A 119 71.41 6.01 55.46
CA ASP A 119 70.77 7.17 54.83
C ASP A 119 69.81 6.75 53.69
N GLU A 120 70.11 5.68 52.96
CA GLU A 120 69.17 5.07 52.00
C GLU A 120 67.98 4.40 52.70
N LEU A 121 68.21 3.65 53.77
CA LEU A 121 67.16 3.06 54.62
C LEU A 121 66.24 4.14 55.20
N ARG A 122 66.75 5.33 55.51
CA ARG A 122 65.94 6.48 55.95
C ARG A 122 65.05 7.05 54.84
N ARG A 123 65.39 6.88 53.56
CA ARG A 123 64.60 7.35 52.41
C ARG A 123 63.51 6.36 51.99
N LEU A 124 63.70 5.06 52.23
CA LEU A 124 62.72 4.01 51.92
C LEU A 124 61.28 4.34 52.36
N PRO A 125 60.99 4.78 53.60
CA PRO A 125 59.60 5.05 54.00
C PRO A 125 58.96 6.22 53.25
N LEU A 126 59.75 7.15 52.70
CA LEU A 126 59.22 8.22 51.85
C LEU A 126 58.81 7.67 50.49
N VAL A 127 59.67 6.84 49.90
CA VAL A 127 59.39 6.16 48.62
C VAL A 127 58.19 5.20 48.75
N GLU A 128 58.08 4.47 49.86
CA GLU A 128 56.91 3.61 50.15
C GLU A 128 55.61 4.41 50.26
N LYS A 129 55.64 5.59 50.89
CA LYS A 129 54.47 6.50 50.95
C LYS A 129 54.11 7.06 49.57
N GLU A 130 55.09 7.37 48.74
CA GLU A 130 54.85 7.82 47.37
C GLU A 130 54.28 6.70 46.50
N LEU A 131 54.79 5.47 46.64
CA LEU A 131 54.24 4.29 45.97
C LEU A 131 52.79 4.04 46.40
N ALA A 132 52.48 4.14 47.69
CA ALA A 132 51.11 3.99 48.19
C ALA A 132 50.16 5.06 47.60
N LYS A 133 50.58 6.34 47.55
CA LYS A 133 49.80 7.41 46.92
C LYS A 133 49.57 7.16 45.44
N LEU A 134 50.61 6.75 44.70
CA LEU A 134 50.48 6.43 43.27
C LEU A 134 49.57 5.22 43.04
N GLN A 135 49.58 4.23 43.94
CA GLN A 135 48.65 3.10 43.88
C GLN A 135 47.19 3.56 44.08
N GLU A 136 46.93 4.42 45.07
CA GLU A 136 45.61 5.01 45.30
C GLU A 136 45.14 5.84 44.09
N GLU A 137 46.01 6.67 43.51
CA GLU A 137 45.70 7.44 42.29
C GLU A 137 45.38 6.52 41.10
N VAL A 138 46.15 5.46 40.91
CA VAL A 138 45.90 4.46 39.86
C VAL A 138 44.56 3.76 40.07
N GLU A 139 44.20 3.42 41.31
CA GLU A 139 42.89 2.85 41.62
C GLU A 139 41.75 3.82 41.33
N LEU A 140 41.88 5.09 41.73
CA LEU A 140 40.90 6.14 41.45
C LEU A 140 40.73 6.32 39.93
N HIS A 141 41.82 6.35 39.18
CA HIS A 141 41.75 6.43 37.71
C HIS A 141 41.11 5.20 37.08
N ARG A 142 41.35 3.99 37.61
CA ARG A 142 40.66 2.78 37.15
C ARG A 142 39.16 2.86 37.39
N ARG A 143 38.73 3.29 38.58
CA ARG A 143 37.30 3.50 38.92
C ARG A 143 36.66 4.58 38.06
N ALA A 144 37.38 5.68 37.81
CA ALA A 144 36.90 6.74 36.93
C ALA A 144 36.73 6.22 35.49
N ARG A 145 37.66 5.42 34.98
CA ARG A 145 37.57 4.83 33.65
C ARG A 145 36.38 3.88 33.51
N THR A 146 36.11 3.03 34.50
CA THR A 146 34.92 2.16 34.48
C THR A 146 33.63 2.98 34.49
N ASN A 147 33.59 4.08 35.25
CA ASN A 147 32.43 4.97 35.27
C ASN A 147 32.22 5.66 33.93
N VAL A 148 33.29 6.10 33.25
CA VAL A 148 33.20 6.69 31.91
C VAL A 148 32.64 5.68 30.91
N HIS A 149 33.10 4.42 30.94
CA HIS A 149 32.57 3.37 30.07
C HIS A 149 31.06 3.14 30.30
N LEU A 150 30.62 3.07 31.57
CA LEU A 150 29.20 2.92 31.90
C LEU A 150 28.36 4.11 31.39
N VAL A 151 28.87 5.34 31.51
CA VAL A 151 28.19 6.53 30.99
C VAL A 151 28.12 6.51 29.46
N GLN A 152 29.18 6.05 28.79
CA GLN A 152 29.18 5.88 27.33
C GLN A 152 28.13 4.87 26.87
N GLU A 153 28.03 3.72 27.54
CA GLU A 153 27.00 2.70 27.24
C GLU A 153 25.59 3.26 27.43
N ARG A 154 25.34 3.98 28.54
CA ARG A 154 24.06 4.64 28.81
C ARG A 154 23.73 5.71 27.76
N LEU A 155 24.74 6.45 27.30
CA LEU A 155 24.56 7.45 26.25
C LEU A 155 24.16 6.80 24.93
N LEU A 156 24.83 5.71 24.52
CA LEU A 156 24.49 4.96 23.31
C LEU A 156 23.06 4.37 23.38
N ALA A 157 22.69 3.83 24.54
CA ALA A 157 21.32 3.34 24.77
C ALA A 157 20.29 4.47 24.68
N ALA A 158 20.56 5.63 25.28
CA ALA A 158 19.70 6.81 25.20
C ALA A 158 19.58 7.33 23.77
N GLN A 159 20.67 7.34 22.99
CA GLN A 159 20.67 7.71 21.57
C GLN A 159 19.82 6.75 20.73
N SER A 160 19.96 5.43 20.93
CA SER A 160 19.12 4.44 20.25
C SER A 160 17.64 4.62 20.58
N ASN A 161 17.31 4.88 21.85
CA ASN A 161 15.93 5.12 22.27
C ASN A 161 15.37 6.42 21.69
N ALA A 162 16.17 7.49 21.62
CA ALA A 162 15.76 8.73 20.97
C ALA A 162 15.45 8.50 19.48
N ALA A 163 16.29 7.74 18.77
CA ALA A 163 16.03 7.38 17.37
C ALA A 163 14.71 6.61 17.20
N LYS A 164 14.45 5.62 18.06
CA LYS A 164 13.17 4.87 18.07
C LYS A 164 11.98 5.78 18.34
N LEU A 165 12.08 6.68 19.30
CA LEU A 165 11.02 7.65 19.60
C LEU A 165 10.74 8.59 18.44
N THR A 166 11.78 9.07 17.74
CA THR A 166 11.58 9.89 16.54
C THR A 166 10.89 9.13 15.41
N GLU A 167 11.17 7.84 15.26
CA GLU A 167 10.53 7.01 14.23
C GLU A 167 9.06 6.73 14.57
N LEU A 168 8.77 6.40 15.84
CA LEU A 168 7.40 6.27 16.32
C LEU A 168 6.62 7.59 16.15
N GLN A 169 7.25 8.73 16.41
CA GLN A 169 6.62 10.04 16.21
C GLN A 169 6.25 10.28 14.75
N LYS A 170 7.11 9.93 13.78
CA LYS A 170 6.79 10.02 12.35
C LYS A 170 5.63 9.09 11.96
N ARG A 171 5.62 7.88 12.51
CA ARG A 171 4.53 6.93 12.24
C ARG A 171 3.20 7.41 12.82
N CYS A 172 3.22 8.02 14.00
CA CYS A 172 2.05 8.65 14.59
C CYS A 172 1.54 9.83 13.74
N SER A 173 2.43 10.68 13.19
CA SER A 173 1.99 11.77 12.31
C SER A 173 1.42 11.25 10.99
N GLN A 174 2.02 10.21 10.39
CA GLN A 174 1.48 9.56 9.20
C GLN A 174 0.08 9.00 9.43
N LEU A 175 -0.12 8.26 10.53
CA LEU A 175 -1.44 7.72 10.90
C LEU A 175 -2.46 8.83 11.19
N GLN A 176 -2.03 9.99 11.70
CA GLN A 176 -2.90 11.15 11.89
C GLN A 176 -3.33 11.76 10.55
N GLU A 177 -2.40 11.93 9.62
CA GLU A 177 -2.70 12.41 8.26
C GLU A 177 -3.66 11.45 7.54
N GLU A 178 -3.43 10.14 7.60
CA GLU A 178 -4.34 9.13 7.05
C GLU A 178 -5.73 9.18 7.70
N ALA A 179 -5.80 9.33 9.03
CA ALA A 179 -7.07 9.45 9.73
C ALA A 179 -7.83 10.74 9.38
N GLU A 180 -7.13 11.84 9.11
CA GLU A 180 -7.72 13.10 8.63
C GLU A 180 -8.22 12.97 7.19
N GLN A 181 -7.48 12.30 6.31
CA GLN A 181 -7.90 12.00 4.95
C GLN A 181 -9.18 11.16 4.93
N LEU A 182 -9.22 10.06 5.68
CA LEU A 182 -10.39 9.19 5.78
C LEU A 182 -11.61 9.91 6.38
N ARG A 183 -11.40 10.83 7.34
CA ARG A 183 -12.48 11.68 7.85
C ARG A 183 -12.99 12.63 6.77
N GLY A 184 -12.10 13.24 5.99
CA GLY A 184 -12.46 14.08 4.86
C GLY A 184 -13.30 13.33 3.82
N GLU A 185 -12.91 12.12 3.46
CA GLU A 185 -13.70 11.25 2.58
C GLU A 185 -15.07 10.91 3.20
N LEU A 186 -15.11 10.54 4.47
CA LEU A 186 -16.36 10.26 5.18
C LEU A 186 -17.30 11.47 5.17
N ASP A 187 -16.78 12.67 5.36
CA ASP A 187 -17.57 13.90 5.34
C ASP A 187 -18.08 14.23 3.94
N GLN A 188 -17.29 13.99 2.88
CA GLN A 188 -17.78 14.05 1.50
C GLN A 188 -18.92 13.05 1.25
N TRP A 189 -18.79 11.80 1.72
CA TRP A 189 -19.84 10.80 1.62
C TRP A 189 -21.10 11.20 2.39
N LYS A 190 -20.96 11.81 3.57
CA LYS A 190 -22.10 12.34 4.33
C LYS A 190 -22.77 13.50 3.60
N GLU A 191 -22.01 14.40 2.98
CA GLU A 191 -22.55 15.53 2.22
C GLU A 191 -23.31 15.05 0.96
N LEU A 192 -22.79 14.03 0.28
CA LEU A 192 -23.52 13.37 -0.81
C LEU A 192 -24.79 12.68 -0.31
N ALA A 193 -24.72 12.02 0.86
CA ALA A 193 -25.88 11.39 1.47
C ALA A 193 -26.95 12.41 1.90
N THR A 194 -26.57 13.59 2.39
CA THR A 194 -27.54 14.65 2.71
C THR A 194 -28.18 15.25 1.45
N GLN A 195 -27.42 15.37 0.35
CA GLN A 195 -27.98 15.79 -0.95
C GLN A 195 -28.97 14.77 -1.52
N LEU A 196 -28.68 13.48 -1.38
CA LEU A 196 -29.59 12.39 -1.80
C LEU A 196 -30.77 12.22 -0.83
N GLY A 197 -30.70 12.79 0.37
CA GLY A 197 -31.75 12.75 1.38
C GLY A 197 -31.93 11.35 1.99
N ASN A 198 -33.12 11.08 2.51
CA ASN A 198 -33.43 9.80 3.16
C ASN A 198 -33.45 8.67 2.12
N PRO A 199 -33.05 7.42 2.46
CA PRO A 199 -33.11 6.28 1.55
C PRO A 199 -34.51 6.08 0.95
N THR A 200 -35.54 6.36 1.75
CA THR A 200 -36.95 6.36 1.33
C THR A 200 -37.28 7.42 0.28
N ALA A 201 -36.66 8.60 0.34
CA ALA A 201 -36.84 9.66 -0.66
C ALA A 201 -36.19 9.26 -1.99
N VAL A 202 -34.99 8.66 -1.97
CA VAL A 202 -34.35 8.11 -3.17
C VAL A 202 -35.21 7.00 -3.79
N LEU A 203 -35.75 6.10 -2.98
CA LEU A 203 -36.64 5.04 -3.45
C LEU A 203 -37.95 5.59 -4.05
N GLN A 204 -38.50 6.67 -3.48
CA GLN A 204 -39.66 7.37 -4.04
C GLN A 204 -39.32 8.03 -5.38
N CYS A 205 -38.22 8.77 -5.48
CA CYS A 205 -37.78 9.34 -6.76
C CYS A 205 -37.51 8.27 -7.83
N LEU A 206 -36.93 7.13 -7.46
CA LEU A 206 -36.75 6.00 -8.37
C LEU A 206 -38.09 5.40 -8.81
N ALA A 207 -39.06 5.27 -7.89
CA ALA A 207 -40.39 4.80 -8.23
C ALA A 207 -41.11 5.77 -9.19
N ASP A 208 -41.02 7.08 -8.94
CA ASP A 208 -41.61 8.11 -9.79
C ASP A 208 -40.97 8.13 -11.18
N LEU A 209 -39.64 8.02 -11.25
CA LEU A 209 -38.91 7.89 -12.52
C LEU A 209 -39.36 6.64 -13.28
N ARG A 210 -39.47 5.49 -12.61
CA ARG A 210 -39.95 4.24 -13.24
C ARG A 210 -41.38 4.34 -13.74
N GLN A 211 -42.25 5.02 -13.00
CA GLN A 211 -43.62 5.31 -13.47
C GLN A 211 -43.61 6.23 -14.69
N SER A 212 -42.75 7.25 -14.71
CA SER A 212 -42.61 8.15 -15.86
C SER A 212 -42.06 7.44 -17.11
N GLU A 213 -41.09 6.54 -16.95
CA GLU A 213 -40.55 5.69 -18.02
C GLU A 213 -41.65 4.80 -18.62
N LEU A 214 -42.44 4.13 -17.76
CA LEU A 214 -43.57 3.32 -18.22
C LEU A 214 -44.59 4.16 -19.00
N ALA A 215 -44.97 5.34 -18.48
CA ALA A 215 -45.90 6.23 -19.19
C ALA A 215 -45.36 6.69 -20.55
N LEU A 216 -44.06 6.99 -20.65
CA LEU A 216 -43.41 7.36 -21.91
C LEU A 216 -43.37 6.20 -22.90
N THR A 217 -43.05 4.98 -22.45
CA THR A 217 -43.06 3.79 -23.32
C THR A 217 -44.47 3.45 -23.81
N GLU A 218 -45.50 3.59 -22.97
CA GLU A 218 -46.89 3.45 -23.39
C GLU A 218 -47.26 4.51 -24.43
N ARG A 219 -46.88 5.77 -24.23
CA ARG A 219 -47.14 6.85 -25.19
C ARG A 219 -46.42 6.61 -26.51
N GLN A 220 -45.18 6.13 -26.46
CA GLN A 220 -44.42 5.73 -27.64
C GLN A 220 -45.12 4.60 -28.39
N SER A 221 -45.61 3.57 -27.68
CA SER A 221 -46.34 2.45 -28.30
C SER A 221 -47.63 2.92 -28.99
N LYS A 222 -48.37 3.86 -28.39
CA LYS A 222 -49.57 4.46 -28.97
C LYS A 222 -49.24 5.24 -30.25
N LEU A 223 -48.21 6.10 -30.19
CA LEU A 223 -47.79 6.88 -31.36
C LEU A 223 -47.26 5.99 -32.50
N LEU A 224 -46.60 4.87 -32.19
CA LEU A 224 -46.17 3.89 -33.18
C LEU A 224 -47.35 3.19 -33.84
N ALA A 225 -48.36 2.79 -33.06
CA ALA A 225 -49.58 2.20 -33.59
C ALA A 225 -50.34 3.19 -34.49
N GLU A 226 -50.50 4.44 -34.03
CA GLU A 226 -51.10 5.53 -34.82
C GLU A 226 -50.34 5.74 -36.13
N ASN A 227 -49.00 5.82 -36.10
CA ASN A 227 -48.17 5.91 -37.30
C ASN A 227 -48.40 4.73 -38.25
N GLY A 228 -48.50 3.52 -37.72
CA GLY A 228 -48.81 2.32 -38.50
C GLY A 228 -50.16 2.45 -39.22
N THR A 229 -51.20 2.91 -38.52
CA THR A 229 -52.52 3.13 -39.13
C THR A 229 -52.55 4.25 -40.16
N LEU A 230 -51.78 5.32 -39.95
CA LEU A 230 -51.66 6.42 -40.91
C LEU A 230 -50.92 5.96 -42.17
N ARG A 231 -49.87 5.14 -42.02
CA ARG A 231 -49.15 4.55 -43.17
C ARG A 231 -50.04 3.64 -44.00
N THR A 232 -50.82 2.75 -43.38
CA THR A 232 -51.73 1.87 -44.14
C THR A 232 -52.82 2.67 -44.85
N LYS A 233 -53.37 3.72 -44.23
CA LYS A 233 -54.29 4.66 -44.88
C LYS A 233 -53.64 5.41 -46.05
N ALA A 234 -52.39 5.86 -45.89
CA ALA A 234 -51.66 6.52 -46.97
C ALA A 234 -51.39 5.57 -48.15
N GLU A 235 -51.08 4.31 -47.87
CA GLU A 235 -50.90 3.27 -48.88
C GLU A 235 -52.21 2.96 -49.61
N SER A 236 -53.34 2.82 -48.90
CA SER A 236 -54.65 2.60 -49.54
C SER A 236 -55.04 3.78 -50.42
N ASN A 237 -54.89 5.01 -49.92
CA ASN A 237 -55.18 6.22 -50.69
C ASN A 237 -54.26 6.34 -51.92
N SER A 238 -52.98 5.99 -51.79
CA SER A 238 -52.05 5.96 -52.92
C SER A 238 -52.47 4.92 -53.97
N GLN A 239 -52.93 3.74 -53.56
CA GLN A 239 -53.44 2.72 -54.48
C GLN A 239 -54.72 3.17 -55.19
N GLU A 240 -55.65 3.81 -54.48
CA GLU A 240 -56.85 4.38 -55.06
C GLU A 240 -56.53 5.48 -56.08
N LEU A 241 -55.59 6.36 -55.74
CA LEU A 241 -55.12 7.41 -56.64
C LEU A 241 -54.45 6.82 -57.90
N ARG A 242 -53.67 5.74 -57.77
CA ARG A 242 -53.12 4.99 -58.93
C ARG A 242 -54.23 4.39 -59.79
N ARG A 243 -55.28 3.82 -59.19
CA ARG A 243 -56.43 3.26 -59.93
C ARG A 243 -57.19 4.35 -60.68
N ALA A 244 -57.41 5.51 -60.05
CA ALA A 244 -58.05 6.66 -60.69
C ALA A 244 -57.20 7.20 -61.86
N ASN A 245 -55.89 7.39 -61.66
CA ASN A 245 -54.97 7.80 -62.71
C ASN A 245 -54.95 6.82 -63.89
N ALA A 246 -54.97 5.50 -63.63
CA ALA A 246 -55.04 4.51 -64.69
C ALA A 246 -56.34 4.60 -65.51
N LYS A 247 -57.47 4.95 -64.88
CA LYS A 247 -58.74 5.21 -65.59
C LYS A 247 -58.64 6.48 -66.43
N LEU A 248 -58.09 7.56 -65.88
CA LEU A 248 -57.90 8.82 -66.61
C LEU A 248 -57.01 8.63 -67.85
N VAL A 249 -55.89 7.92 -67.74
CA VAL A 249 -55.02 7.61 -68.88
C VAL A 249 -55.78 6.84 -69.96
N LYS A 250 -56.61 5.85 -69.59
CA LYS A 250 -57.44 5.11 -70.57
C LYS A 250 -58.44 6.01 -71.28
N MET A 251 -59.13 6.88 -70.56
CA MET A 251 -60.05 7.85 -71.15
C MET A 251 -59.31 8.83 -72.08
N GLN A 252 -58.11 9.25 -71.70
CA GLN A 252 -57.29 10.13 -72.52
C GLN A 252 -56.79 9.46 -73.80
N THR A 253 -56.36 8.19 -73.74
CA THR A 253 -56.01 7.43 -74.95
C THR A 253 -57.21 7.24 -75.89
N GLN A 254 -58.40 6.98 -75.33
CA GLN A 254 -59.63 6.91 -76.13
C GLN A 254 -59.95 8.27 -76.78
N PHE A 255 -59.79 9.37 -76.04
CA PHE A 255 -59.98 10.71 -76.57
C PHE A 255 -58.98 11.03 -77.69
N ASP A 256 -57.71 10.64 -77.55
CA ASP A 256 -56.69 10.81 -78.59
C ASP A 256 -57.01 9.97 -79.84
N GLU A 257 -57.48 8.74 -79.67
CA GLU A 257 -57.96 7.89 -80.78
C GLU A 257 -59.13 8.53 -81.53
N GLN A 258 -60.14 9.02 -80.80
CA GLN A 258 -61.28 9.75 -81.38
C GLN A 258 -60.81 11.02 -82.11
N THR A 259 -59.89 11.78 -81.50
CA THR A 259 -59.30 12.97 -82.10
C THR A 259 -58.52 12.64 -83.38
N ALA A 260 -57.80 11.53 -83.42
CA ALA A 260 -57.10 11.06 -84.62
C ALA A 260 -58.07 10.63 -85.73
N LEU A 261 -59.18 9.98 -85.39
CA LEU A 261 -60.26 9.65 -86.34
C LEU A 261 -60.88 10.92 -86.93
N LEU A 262 -61.19 11.92 -86.09
CA LEU A 262 -61.69 13.22 -86.55
C LEU A 262 -60.71 13.89 -87.51
N ARG A 263 -59.41 13.92 -87.19
CA ARG A 263 -58.37 14.46 -88.12
C ARG A 263 -58.30 13.68 -89.44
N LYS A 264 -58.47 12.35 -89.42
CA LYS A 264 -58.52 11.53 -90.65
C LYS A 264 -59.75 11.88 -91.51
N ILE A 265 -60.92 12.04 -90.88
CA ILE A 265 -62.15 12.46 -91.57
C ILE A 265 -61.97 13.87 -92.14
N GLN A 266 -61.46 14.83 -91.36
CA GLN A 266 -61.15 16.18 -91.82
C GLN A 266 -60.20 16.18 -93.03
N ARG A 267 -59.14 15.35 -93.02
CA ARG A 267 -58.22 15.19 -94.18
C ARG A 267 -58.90 14.59 -95.40
N ARG A 268 -59.77 13.58 -95.22
CA ARG A 268 -60.57 13.00 -96.32
C ARG A 268 -61.56 14.01 -96.89
N LEU A 269 -62.23 14.80 -96.05
CA LEU A 269 -63.10 15.89 -96.48
C LEU A 269 -62.32 16.96 -97.26
N LEU A 270 -61.11 17.32 -96.82
CA LEU A 270 -60.21 18.23 -97.55
C LEU A 270 -59.76 17.67 -98.90
N LEU A 271 -59.54 16.36 -99.02
CA LEU A 271 -59.17 15.69 -100.26
C LEU A 271 -60.36 15.51 -101.21
N LEU A 272 -61.57 15.26 -100.68
CA LEU A 272 -62.82 15.21 -101.45
C LEU A 272 -63.24 16.62 -101.92
N GLY A 273 -63.09 17.64 -101.08
CA GLY A 273 -63.24 19.05 -101.48
C GLY A 273 -62.20 19.52 -102.50
N LYS A 274 -61.08 18.79 -102.67
CA LYS A 274 -60.10 19.00 -103.76
C LYS A 274 -60.41 18.19 -105.03
N LYS A 275 -61.15 17.08 -104.93
CA LYS A 275 -61.54 16.23 -106.07
C LYS A 275 -62.91 16.59 -106.66
N GLU A 276 -63.72 17.32 -105.91
CA GLU A 276 -64.96 17.93 -106.37
C GLU A 276 -64.92 19.45 -106.10
N ALA A 277 -63.95 20.12 -106.74
CA ALA A 277 -64.18 21.49 -107.20
C ALA A 277 -64.88 21.43 -108.57
N GLY A 278 -66.00 20.71 -108.59
CA GLY A 278 -67.00 20.66 -109.63
C GLY A 278 -68.32 20.84 -108.91
N ALA A 279 -68.90 22.02 -109.08
CA ALA A 279 -70.15 22.52 -108.51
C ALA A 279 -71.18 21.44 -108.13
N ASP A 280 -71.35 21.18 -106.81
CA ASP A 280 -72.63 20.86 -106.12
C ASP A 280 -72.42 20.45 -104.64
N TRP A 281 -71.79 21.32 -103.83
CA TRP A 281 -71.63 21.07 -102.39
C TRP A 281 -72.02 22.26 -101.50
N PRO A 282 -73.32 22.42 -101.17
CA PRO A 282 -73.68 23.14 -99.94
C PRO A 282 -74.78 22.49 -99.05
N ALA A 283 -75.59 21.54 -99.53
CA ALA A 283 -76.78 21.09 -98.78
C ALA A 283 -76.57 19.79 -97.95
N ALA A 284 -75.82 18.82 -98.48
CA ALA A 284 -75.52 17.57 -97.77
C ALA A 284 -74.49 17.77 -96.65
N ALA A 285 -73.56 18.70 -96.83
CA ALA A 285 -72.56 19.10 -95.84
C ALA A 285 -73.19 19.68 -94.57
N GLY A 286 -74.22 20.54 -94.72
CA GLY A 286 -74.86 21.21 -93.59
C GLY A 286 -75.52 20.22 -92.62
N LYS A 287 -76.19 19.18 -93.13
CA LYS A 287 -76.81 18.14 -92.28
C LYS A 287 -75.77 17.30 -91.55
N GLN A 288 -74.65 16.99 -92.21
CA GLN A 288 -73.56 16.21 -91.61
C GLN A 288 -72.81 17.03 -90.54
N ILE A 289 -72.62 18.33 -90.78
CA ILE A 289 -72.03 19.26 -89.81
C ILE A 289 -72.97 19.39 -88.60
N GLN A 290 -74.27 19.57 -88.80
CA GLN A 290 -75.25 19.64 -87.70
C GLN A 290 -75.25 18.37 -86.84
N LEU A 291 -75.14 17.19 -87.46
CA LEU A 291 -75.05 15.92 -86.73
C LEU A 291 -73.76 15.82 -85.91
N LEU A 292 -72.63 16.26 -86.47
CA LEU A 292 -71.34 16.30 -85.77
C LEU A 292 -71.32 17.34 -84.65
N GLU A 293 -71.99 18.49 -84.83
CA GLU A 293 -72.17 19.50 -83.79
C GLU A 293 -73.00 18.97 -82.62
N ASN A 294 -74.05 18.20 -82.89
CA ASN A 294 -74.83 17.56 -81.83
C ASN A 294 -74.00 16.54 -81.05
N VAL A 295 -73.23 15.69 -81.75
CA VAL A 295 -72.32 14.72 -81.11
C VAL A 295 -71.23 15.45 -80.29
N LEU A 296 -70.68 16.55 -80.79
CA LEU A 296 -69.71 17.37 -80.05
C LEU A 296 -70.34 18.02 -78.81
N ASN A 297 -71.60 18.48 -78.89
CA ASN A 297 -72.32 19.01 -77.73
C ASN A 297 -72.58 17.94 -76.68
N ASP A 298 -72.90 16.71 -77.08
CA ASP A 298 -73.04 15.57 -76.16
C ASP A 298 -71.71 15.21 -75.46
N TYR A 299 -70.60 15.23 -76.21
CA TYR A 299 -69.26 15.06 -75.63
C TYR A 299 -68.90 16.21 -74.68
N ARG A 300 -69.28 17.45 -75.00
CA ARG A 300 -69.03 18.60 -74.14
C ARG A 300 -69.80 18.51 -72.83
N HIS A 301 -71.06 18.05 -72.88
CA HIS A 301 -71.89 17.85 -71.69
C HIS A 301 -71.37 16.71 -70.80
N THR A 302 -70.89 15.61 -71.40
CA THR A 302 -70.28 14.50 -70.63
C THR A 302 -68.95 14.88 -70.00
N LEU A 303 -68.14 15.71 -70.65
CA LEU A 303 -66.93 16.30 -70.06
C LEU A 303 -67.28 17.23 -68.89
N GLU A 304 -68.27 18.11 -69.04
CA GLU A 304 -68.72 18.98 -67.94
C GLU A 304 -69.29 18.19 -66.75
N GLN A 305 -69.92 17.04 -66.99
CA GLN A 305 -70.35 16.13 -65.92
C GLN A 305 -69.14 15.48 -65.22
N ALA A 306 -68.14 15.02 -65.96
CA ALA A 306 -66.93 14.44 -65.38
C ALA A 306 -66.12 15.47 -64.56
N ASP A 307 -66.03 16.71 -65.02
CA ASP A 307 -65.37 17.79 -64.27
C ASP A 307 -66.13 18.12 -62.97
N LYS A 308 -67.47 18.15 -63.00
CA LYS A 308 -68.29 18.31 -61.78
C LYS A 308 -68.11 17.16 -60.79
N GLU A 309 -67.94 15.93 -61.27
CA GLU A 309 -67.63 14.78 -60.41
C GLU A 309 -66.22 14.88 -59.79
N LEU A 310 -65.23 15.33 -60.56
CA LEU A 310 -63.88 15.59 -60.05
C LEU A 310 -63.86 16.70 -59.02
N ASP A 311 -64.63 17.77 -59.22
CA ASP A 311 -64.79 18.85 -58.24
C ASP A 311 -65.56 18.38 -57.00
N GLY A 312 -66.56 17.51 -57.15
CA GLY A 312 -67.23 16.87 -56.02
C GLY A 312 -66.31 15.99 -55.18
N LEU A 313 -65.40 15.24 -55.82
CA LEU A 313 -64.37 14.45 -55.14
C LEU A 313 -63.31 15.35 -54.47
N ARG A 314 -62.91 16.44 -55.14
CA ARG A 314 -62.00 17.46 -54.59
C ARG A 314 -62.61 18.19 -53.40
N SER A 315 -63.92 18.42 -53.40
CA SER A 315 -64.67 19.04 -52.30
C SER A 315 -64.90 18.09 -51.11
N ARG A 316 -64.85 16.77 -51.36
CA ARG A 316 -64.87 15.73 -50.31
C ARG A 316 -63.50 15.47 -49.69
N MET A 317 -62.42 16.00 -50.26
CA MET A 317 -61.15 16.11 -49.54
C MET A 317 -61.32 17.17 -48.45
N PRO A 318 -61.18 16.84 -47.16
CA PRO A 318 -61.09 17.86 -46.14
C PRO A 318 -59.90 18.76 -46.48
N SER A 319 -60.14 20.07 -46.50
CA SER A 319 -59.09 21.07 -46.59
C SER A 319 -57.97 20.77 -45.58
N GLU A 320 -56.75 20.58 -46.06
CA GLU A 320 -55.50 20.58 -45.28
C GLU A 320 -55.19 21.99 -44.71
N SER A 321 -56.18 22.65 -44.12
CA SER A 321 -56.07 23.96 -43.49
C SER A 321 -56.74 23.99 -42.11
N GLY A 322 -56.79 22.85 -41.41
CA GLY A 322 -57.33 22.69 -40.06
C GLY A 322 -56.28 22.37 -38.98
N PHE A 323 -54.98 22.55 -39.25
CA PHE A 323 -53.90 22.45 -38.26
C PHE A 323 -53.31 23.82 -37.90
N ALA A 324 -54.16 24.84 -37.84
CA ALA A 324 -53.88 26.08 -37.14
C ALA A 324 -55.09 26.38 -36.24
N ASN A 325 -54.85 26.56 -34.95
CA ASN A 325 -55.81 26.86 -33.88
C ASN A 325 -56.54 25.64 -33.28
N ALA A 326 -55.77 24.78 -32.62
CA ALA A 326 -56.15 24.33 -31.29
C ALA A 326 -55.14 24.98 -30.33
N GLU A 327 -55.57 26.05 -29.67
CA GLU A 327 -54.94 26.53 -28.45
C GLU A 327 -54.91 25.37 -27.45
N VAL A 328 -53.77 24.68 -27.40
CA VAL A 328 -53.35 24.02 -26.18
C VAL A 328 -53.00 25.17 -25.25
N GLN A 329 -53.82 25.36 -24.22
CA GLN A 329 -53.43 26.09 -23.03
C GLN A 329 -52.14 25.48 -22.50
N THR A 330 -51.01 26.02 -22.95
CA THR A 330 -49.79 25.99 -22.18
C THR A 330 -49.90 27.17 -21.23
N ASP A 331 -50.19 26.90 -19.97
CA ASP A 331 -49.97 27.88 -18.92
C ASP A 331 -48.54 28.39 -19.06
N SER A 332 -48.42 29.69 -19.31
CA SER A 332 -47.16 30.39 -19.41
C SER A 332 -46.41 30.28 -18.09
N VAL A 333 -45.32 29.52 -18.09
CA VAL A 333 -44.23 29.76 -17.15
C VAL A 333 -43.25 30.66 -17.87
N GLU A 334 -43.21 31.92 -17.43
CA GLU A 334 -42.26 32.92 -17.86
C GLU A 334 -40.82 32.43 -17.62
N PHE A 335 -40.06 32.25 -18.69
CA PHE A 335 -38.61 32.34 -18.65
C PHE A 335 -38.18 33.47 -19.58
N ALA A 336 -38.35 34.69 -19.07
CA ALA A 336 -37.53 35.80 -19.53
C ALA A 336 -36.13 35.64 -18.92
N SER A 337 -35.12 35.94 -19.74
CA SER A 337 -33.70 36.10 -19.38
C SER A 337 -32.98 34.85 -18.86
N ASN A 338 -32.25 34.17 -19.76
CA ASN A 338 -30.86 33.75 -19.55
C ASN A 338 -30.23 33.30 -20.88
N GLU A 339 -30.11 34.27 -21.76
CA GLU A 339 -29.35 34.23 -23.01
C GLU A 339 -27.83 34.34 -22.73
N SER A 340 -27.33 33.60 -21.73
CA SER A 340 -25.92 33.64 -21.30
C SER A 340 -25.29 32.28 -21.03
N VAL A 341 -25.91 31.16 -21.41
CA VAL A 341 -25.35 29.81 -21.16
C VAL A 341 -25.22 28.96 -22.43
N LEU A 342 -25.47 29.53 -23.61
CA LEU A 342 -25.38 28.82 -24.89
C LEU A 342 -24.21 29.25 -25.78
N GLU A 343 -23.17 29.85 -25.18
CA GLU A 343 -21.84 29.97 -25.80
C GLU A 343 -20.86 28.86 -25.37
N GLU A 344 -21.19 27.99 -24.40
CA GLU A 344 -20.22 27.02 -23.87
C GLU A 344 -20.22 25.62 -24.52
N PHE A 345 -21.19 25.28 -25.38
CA PHE A 345 -21.20 23.95 -26.03
C PHE A 345 -21.52 24.02 -27.53
N GLY A 346 -20.87 24.95 -28.23
CA GLY A 346 -20.76 24.94 -29.68
C GLY A 346 -19.62 24.05 -30.17
N CYS A 347 -19.80 22.71 -30.16
CA CYS A 347 -18.96 21.80 -30.95
C CYS A 347 -19.67 20.45 -31.19
N SER A 348 -20.61 20.42 -32.14
CA SER A 348 -20.85 19.19 -32.91
C SER A 348 -19.69 19.01 -33.90
N LYS A 349 -18.52 18.61 -33.39
CA LYS A 349 -17.40 18.13 -34.21
C LYS A 349 -17.47 16.61 -34.24
N ASP A 350 -17.55 16.08 -35.45
CA ASP A 350 -17.42 14.68 -35.85
C ASP A 350 -16.94 13.75 -34.73
N VAL A 351 -17.87 13.02 -34.12
CA VAL A 351 -17.56 11.95 -33.16
C VAL A 351 -16.66 10.90 -33.82
N THR A 352 -16.82 10.68 -35.13
CA THR A 352 -15.97 9.79 -35.93
C THR A 352 -14.55 10.32 -36.08
N ALA A 353 -14.37 11.64 -36.22
CA ALA A 353 -13.04 12.27 -36.28
C ALA A 353 -12.40 12.37 -34.89
N GLN A 354 -13.18 12.58 -33.83
CA GLN A 354 -12.68 12.55 -32.44
C GLN A 354 -12.27 11.15 -31.98
N VAL A 355 -12.96 10.10 -32.43
CA VAL A 355 -12.54 8.71 -32.15
C VAL A 355 -11.26 8.38 -32.93
N GLN A 356 -11.14 8.82 -34.18
CA GLN A 356 -9.91 8.65 -34.96
C GLN A 356 -8.73 9.45 -34.36
N LEU A 357 -8.97 10.70 -33.95
CA LEU A 357 -7.97 11.54 -33.29
C LEU A 357 -7.58 10.99 -31.91
N LYS A 358 -8.50 10.39 -31.16
CA LYS A 358 -8.22 9.75 -29.86
C LYS A 358 -7.45 8.44 -30.02
N LEU A 359 -7.71 7.66 -31.07
CA LEU A 359 -6.91 6.49 -31.41
C LEU A 359 -5.49 6.84 -31.86
N ASP A 360 -5.30 8.03 -32.45
CA ASP A 360 -4.00 8.55 -32.86
C ASP A 360 -3.26 9.33 -31.74
N GLN A 361 -3.98 9.84 -30.72
CA GLN A 361 -3.43 10.60 -29.58
C GLN A 361 -3.10 9.72 -28.37
N ASP A 362 -3.90 8.70 -28.09
CA ASP A 362 -3.60 7.69 -27.07
C ASP A 362 -2.76 6.59 -27.72
N GLY A 363 -1.46 6.87 -27.87
CA GLY A 363 -0.50 6.00 -28.53
C GLY A 363 -0.65 4.54 -28.12
N ALA A 364 -0.87 3.70 -29.14
CA ALA A 364 -0.78 2.23 -29.13
C ALA A 364 -1.34 1.54 -27.87
N LEU A 365 -2.47 0.82 -28.04
CA LEU A 365 -2.72 -0.39 -27.26
C LEU A 365 -1.38 -1.12 -27.09
N PRO A 366 -0.90 -1.36 -25.84
CA PRO A 366 0.43 -1.88 -25.63
C PRO A 366 0.56 -3.16 -26.45
N ASP A 367 1.46 -3.13 -27.44
CA ASP A 367 1.65 -4.22 -28.39
C ASP A 367 1.75 -5.51 -27.59
N ARG A 368 1.14 -6.61 -28.05
CA ARG A 368 1.09 -7.88 -27.30
C ARG A 368 2.47 -8.31 -26.80
N LYS A 369 3.52 -7.92 -27.53
CA LYS A 369 4.94 -8.09 -27.17
C LYS A 369 5.35 -7.25 -25.94
N SER A 370 4.94 -6.00 -25.86
CA SER A 370 5.20 -5.12 -24.70
C SER A 370 4.49 -5.60 -23.43
N LEU A 371 3.26 -6.13 -23.55
CA LEU A 371 2.56 -6.77 -22.42
C LEU A 371 3.24 -8.07 -21.99
N GLN A 372 3.74 -8.87 -22.94
CA GLN A 372 4.52 -10.07 -22.63
C GLN A 372 5.85 -9.74 -21.94
N GLU A 373 6.53 -8.66 -22.35
CA GLU A 373 7.73 -8.18 -21.69
C GLU A 373 7.45 -7.64 -20.28
N GLN A 374 6.32 -6.95 -20.09
CA GLN A 374 5.88 -6.51 -18.76
C GLN A 374 5.52 -7.68 -17.84
N LEU A 375 4.84 -8.71 -18.35
CA LEU A 375 4.55 -9.94 -17.60
C LEU A 375 5.84 -10.68 -17.23
N ALA A 376 6.76 -10.86 -18.18
CA ALA A 376 8.06 -11.49 -17.92
C ALA A 376 8.89 -10.69 -16.91
N SER A 377 8.85 -9.36 -16.98
CA SER A 377 9.50 -8.46 -16.01
C SER A 377 8.87 -8.56 -14.63
N ALA A 378 7.54 -8.62 -14.53
CA ALA A 378 6.81 -8.80 -13.28
C ALA A 378 7.06 -10.19 -12.67
N GLU A 379 7.06 -11.26 -13.48
CA GLU A 379 7.41 -12.61 -13.05
C GLU A 379 8.87 -12.69 -12.56
N ALA A 380 9.80 -12.04 -13.26
CA ALA A 380 11.20 -11.97 -12.82
C ALA A 380 11.36 -11.21 -11.50
N LYS A 381 10.59 -10.13 -11.29
CA LYS A 381 10.53 -9.41 -10.01
C LYS A 381 9.95 -10.30 -8.90
N ASN A 382 8.84 -11.00 -9.15
CA ASN A 382 8.25 -11.93 -8.18
C ASN A 382 9.19 -13.08 -7.83
N ARG A 383 9.89 -13.65 -8.82
CA ARG A 383 10.93 -14.66 -8.57
C ARG A 383 12.03 -14.13 -7.66
N ARG A 384 12.54 -12.92 -7.93
CA ARG A 384 13.55 -12.26 -7.08
C ARG A 384 13.05 -12.01 -5.66
N LEU A 385 11.78 -11.62 -5.50
CA LEU A 385 11.16 -11.42 -4.18
C LEU A 385 11.06 -12.73 -3.41
N VAL A 386 10.60 -13.81 -4.05
CA VAL A 386 10.54 -15.15 -3.44
C VAL A 386 11.93 -15.64 -3.05
N ASP A 387 12.94 -15.44 -3.90
CA ASP A 387 14.31 -15.84 -3.60
C ASP A 387 14.91 -15.01 -2.46
N ALA A 388 14.65 -13.70 -2.42
CA ALA A 388 15.06 -12.84 -1.31
C ALA A 388 14.40 -13.28 0.00
N PHE A 389 13.10 -13.59 -0.01
CA PHE A 389 12.37 -14.08 1.15
C PHE A 389 12.87 -15.46 1.61
N ARG A 390 13.20 -16.36 0.69
CA ARG A 390 13.79 -17.67 1.02
C ARG A 390 15.14 -17.51 1.70
N ARG A 391 15.98 -16.59 1.22
CA ARG A 391 17.28 -16.28 1.83
C ARG A 391 17.11 -15.71 3.24
N THR A 392 16.29 -14.68 3.41
CA THR A 392 16.07 -14.09 4.76
C THR A 392 15.44 -15.09 5.73
N SER A 393 14.50 -15.92 5.29
CA SER A 393 13.90 -16.98 6.10
C SER A 393 14.88 -18.09 6.45
N HIS A 394 15.80 -18.42 5.55
CA HIS A 394 16.89 -19.35 5.81
C HIS A 394 17.87 -18.76 6.83
N ASP A 395 18.31 -17.52 6.65
CA ASP A 395 19.25 -16.84 7.54
C ASP A 395 18.67 -16.66 8.94
N PHE A 396 17.37 -16.36 9.05
CA PHE A 396 16.66 -16.29 10.32
C PHE A 396 16.64 -17.66 11.03
N ARG A 397 16.25 -18.73 10.32
CA ARG A 397 16.24 -20.09 10.90
C ARG A 397 17.64 -20.56 11.29
N HIS A 398 18.65 -20.21 10.51
CA HIS A 398 20.04 -20.47 10.84
C HIS A 398 20.48 -19.70 12.09
N GLY A 399 20.08 -18.43 12.22
CA GLY A 399 20.29 -17.63 13.42
C GLY A 399 19.62 -18.23 14.65
N CYS A 400 18.35 -18.65 14.54
CA CYS A 400 17.65 -19.36 15.61
C CYS A 400 18.37 -20.65 16.00
N TYR A 401 18.77 -21.47 15.03
CA TYR A 401 19.50 -22.72 15.29
C TYR A 401 20.83 -22.47 16.02
N ALA A 402 21.59 -21.45 15.59
CA ALA A 402 22.87 -21.11 16.22
C ALA A 402 22.72 -20.55 17.65
N LEU A 403 21.63 -19.84 17.93
CA LEU A 403 21.40 -19.19 19.23
C LEU A 403 20.69 -20.09 20.25
N THR A 404 19.72 -20.88 19.81
CA THR A 404 18.87 -21.69 20.70
C THR A 404 19.18 -23.18 20.65
N GLY A 405 19.96 -23.63 19.66
CA GLY A 405 20.24 -25.05 19.44
C GLY A 405 19.10 -25.83 18.78
N TYR A 406 17.96 -25.19 18.49
CA TYR A 406 16.80 -25.86 17.87
C TYR A 406 16.70 -25.57 16.38
N ARG A 407 16.72 -26.62 15.56
CA ARG A 407 16.40 -26.55 14.14
C ARG A 407 14.89 -26.60 13.98
N ILE A 408 14.32 -25.60 13.32
CA ILE A 408 12.87 -25.46 13.11
C ILE A 408 12.54 -25.73 11.64
N ASP A 409 11.92 -26.87 11.39
CA ASP A 409 11.49 -27.32 10.07
C ASP A 409 9.97 -27.18 9.94
N VAL A 410 9.50 -26.61 8.83
CA VAL A 410 8.06 -26.47 8.54
C VAL A 410 7.62 -27.67 7.71
N LEU A 411 6.73 -28.51 8.25
CA LEU A 411 6.25 -29.72 7.57
C LEU A 411 5.04 -29.43 6.67
N SER A 412 4.04 -28.74 7.24
CA SER A 412 2.81 -28.30 6.56
C SER A 412 2.31 -27.00 7.20
N GLN A 413 1.22 -26.42 6.69
CA GLN A 413 0.65 -25.18 7.25
C GLN A 413 0.37 -25.36 8.75
N GLY A 414 1.00 -24.54 9.58
CA GLY A 414 0.83 -24.58 11.03
C GLY A 414 1.53 -25.73 11.76
N HIS A 415 2.25 -26.62 11.09
CA HIS A 415 2.97 -27.74 11.73
C HIS A 415 4.48 -27.57 11.67
N TYR A 416 5.13 -27.64 12.83
CA TYR A 416 6.55 -27.39 13.00
C TYR A 416 7.23 -28.59 13.65
N LYS A 417 8.36 -29.01 13.09
CA LYS A 417 9.26 -30.00 13.65
C LYS A 417 10.47 -29.30 14.26
N LEU A 418 10.73 -29.55 15.53
CA LEU A 418 11.90 -29.07 16.26
C LEU A 418 12.85 -30.24 16.51
N THR A 419 14.10 -30.09 16.07
CA THR A 419 15.19 -31.02 16.38
C THR A 419 16.29 -30.26 17.12
N HIS A 420 16.74 -30.76 18.27
CA HIS A 420 17.81 -30.11 19.02
C HIS A 420 19.19 -30.50 18.47
N MET A 421 20.19 -29.63 18.63
CA MET A 421 21.56 -29.87 18.15
C MET A 421 22.28 -31.01 18.87
N TYR A 422 21.87 -31.31 20.11
CA TYR A 422 22.37 -32.42 20.93
C TYR A 422 21.38 -33.59 20.96
N ALA A 423 20.59 -33.78 19.90
CA ALA A 423 19.73 -34.95 19.78
C ALA A 423 20.59 -36.21 19.51
N ASP A 424 20.33 -37.30 20.22
CA ASP A 424 21.08 -38.55 20.11
C ASP A 424 20.81 -39.26 18.78
N SER A 425 19.57 -39.18 18.29
CA SER A 425 19.14 -39.76 17.02
C SER A 425 18.37 -38.74 16.16
N PRO A 426 18.34 -38.90 14.83
CA PRO A 426 17.55 -38.04 13.94
C PRO A 426 16.03 -38.17 14.15
N ASP A 427 15.61 -39.19 14.90
CA ASP A 427 14.21 -39.47 15.25
C ASP A 427 13.80 -38.76 16.56
N ASP A 428 14.74 -38.17 17.29
CA ASP A 428 14.48 -37.38 18.49
C ASP A 428 14.04 -35.96 18.13
N HIS A 429 12.72 -35.81 17.93
CA HIS A 429 12.13 -34.55 17.55
C HIS A 429 10.79 -34.28 18.26
N LEU A 430 10.51 -32.99 18.38
CA LEU A 430 9.28 -32.46 18.93
C LEU A 430 8.41 -31.92 17.79
N LEU A 431 7.11 -32.17 17.87
CA LEU A 431 6.15 -31.67 16.90
C LEU A 431 5.26 -30.62 17.57
N PHE A 432 5.09 -29.48 16.91
CA PHE A 432 4.25 -28.39 17.37
C PHE A 432 3.21 -28.05 16.31
N GLN A 433 2.01 -27.72 16.76
CA GLN A 433 0.91 -27.24 15.92
C GLN A 433 0.47 -25.86 16.38
N ALA A 434 0.52 -24.88 15.49
CA ALA A 434 -0.10 -23.57 15.69
C ALA A 434 -1.61 -23.72 15.55
N ARG A 435 -2.39 -23.28 16.55
CA ARG A 435 -3.83 -23.13 16.36
C ARG A 435 -4.10 -21.96 15.42
N GLU A 436 -4.90 -22.21 14.37
CA GLU A 436 -5.46 -21.12 13.58
C GLU A 436 -6.42 -20.29 14.44
N PRO A 437 -6.40 -18.95 14.33
CA PRO A 437 -7.45 -18.15 14.93
C PRO A 437 -8.77 -18.52 14.26
N LEU A 438 -9.68 -19.15 15.01
CA LEU A 438 -11.07 -19.27 14.59
C LEU A 438 -11.62 -17.85 14.41
N PHE A 439 -11.71 -17.39 13.17
CA PHE A 439 -12.39 -16.15 12.80
C PHE A 439 -13.87 -16.28 13.14
N HIS A 440 -14.23 -16.01 14.38
CA HIS A 440 -15.62 -15.80 14.78
C HIS A 440 -16.02 -14.41 14.30
N CYS A 441 -16.80 -14.35 13.22
CA CYS A 441 -17.52 -13.14 12.85
C CYS A 441 -18.40 -12.72 14.03
N ALA A 442 -18.11 -11.56 14.64
CA ALA A 442 -18.82 -11.03 15.81
C ALA A 442 -20.32 -10.76 15.59
N GLY A 443 -20.86 -11.03 14.39
CA GLY A 443 -22.29 -10.93 14.05
C GLY A 443 -23.07 -12.25 14.00
N CYS A 444 -22.43 -13.42 14.01
CA CYS A 444 -23.14 -14.71 13.90
C CYS A 444 -23.23 -15.44 15.25
N ARG A 445 -24.24 -15.09 16.07
CA ARG A 445 -24.68 -15.97 17.15
C ARG A 445 -25.50 -17.13 16.58
N ARG A 446 -24.83 -18.25 16.31
CA ARG A 446 -25.44 -19.58 16.49
C ARG A 446 -24.40 -20.49 17.08
N ALA A 447 -24.68 -20.92 18.31
CA ALA A 447 -23.98 -22.02 18.93
C ALA A 447 -24.22 -23.26 18.07
N VAL A 448 -23.16 -23.84 17.51
CA VAL A 448 -23.18 -25.21 17.02
C VAL A 448 -22.59 -26.04 18.15
N SER A 449 -23.47 -26.74 18.86
CA SER A 449 -23.11 -27.78 19.82
C SER A 449 -22.54 -28.98 19.07
N ASP A 450 -21.46 -29.54 19.63
CA ASP A 450 -20.79 -30.76 19.19
C ASP A 450 -21.76 -31.95 19.17
N GLU A 451 -22.44 -32.20 18.05
CA GLU A 451 -23.09 -33.48 17.72
C GLU A 451 -23.71 -33.40 16.31
N GLU A 452 -22.90 -33.44 15.26
CA GLU A 452 -23.37 -33.89 13.93
C GLU A 452 -22.16 -34.29 13.08
N LYS A 453 -21.86 -35.60 13.13
CA LYS A 453 -21.11 -36.29 12.09
C LYS A 453 -22.00 -36.40 10.86
N ASP A 454 -21.37 -36.28 9.70
CA ASP A 454 -21.89 -36.64 8.38
C ASP A 454 -22.95 -35.68 7.81
N ALA A 455 -22.50 -34.55 7.25
CA ALA A 455 -23.27 -33.79 6.26
C ALA A 455 -22.34 -33.19 5.20
N GLU A 456 -22.78 -33.37 3.96
CA GLU A 456 -22.07 -33.20 2.70
C GLU A 456 -21.69 -31.75 2.37
N GLU A 457 -20.76 -31.64 1.41
CA GLU A 457 -20.38 -30.42 0.69
C GLU A 457 -21.56 -29.53 0.31
N GLY A 458 -21.46 -28.24 0.65
CA GLY A 458 -22.19 -27.17 -0.03
C GLY A 458 -23.21 -26.45 0.83
N ASP A 459 -22.79 -25.37 1.49
CA ASP A 459 -23.49 -24.08 1.48
C ASP A 459 -22.67 -23.02 2.24
N GLY A 460 -21.74 -22.41 1.51
CA GLY A 460 -21.04 -21.21 1.96
C GLY A 460 -21.96 -19.99 1.87
N CYS A 461 -22.03 -19.23 2.96
CA CYS A 461 -22.80 -17.99 3.06
C CYS A 461 -22.35 -16.94 2.02
N TRP A 462 -23.11 -16.78 0.93
CA TRP A 462 -22.82 -15.88 -0.21
C TRP A 462 -22.94 -14.35 0.08
N ALA A 463 -23.02 -13.92 1.34
CA ALA A 463 -23.43 -12.55 1.69
C ALA A 463 -22.33 -11.61 2.24
N CYS A 464 -21.03 -11.97 2.16
CA CYS A 464 -19.93 -11.07 2.55
C CYS A 464 -18.86 -10.98 1.45
N PHE A 465 -19.15 -10.18 0.42
CA PHE A 465 -18.35 -10.10 -0.81
C PHE A 465 -17.17 -9.09 -0.85
N PRO A 466 -16.59 -8.59 0.26
CA PRO A 466 -15.25 -7.99 0.20
C PRO A 466 -14.14 -8.69 0.99
N CYS A 467 -14.37 -9.86 1.60
CA CYS A 467 -13.34 -10.51 2.44
C CYS A 467 -12.40 -11.48 1.70
N ALA A 468 -12.59 -11.71 0.39
CA ALA A 468 -11.86 -12.72 -0.38
C ALA A 468 -10.61 -12.20 -1.13
N TRP A 469 -10.18 -10.95 -0.91
CA TRP A 469 -9.13 -10.30 -1.73
C TRP A 469 -7.93 -9.72 -0.96
N LEU A 470 -7.58 -10.28 0.18
CA LEU A 470 -6.28 -10.02 0.82
C LEU A 470 -5.63 -11.32 1.31
N PRO A 471 -4.96 -12.09 0.44
CA PRO A 471 -3.88 -12.93 0.91
C PRO A 471 -2.61 -12.06 1.02
N PHE A 472 -1.79 -12.39 2.03
CA PHE A 472 -0.40 -11.96 2.16
C PHE A 472 -0.17 -10.62 2.91
N PHE A 473 0.55 -10.74 4.03
CA PHE A 473 1.03 -9.66 4.92
C PHE A 473 0.06 -9.07 5.94
N ASP A 474 -0.14 -9.80 7.04
CA ASP A 474 -0.43 -9.16 8.33
C ASP A 474 0.43 -9.79 9.44
N ILE A 475 1.68 -9.34 9.56
CA ILE A 475 2.51 -9.56 10.76
C ILE A 475 2.19 -8.38 11.67
N GLY A 476 1.01 -8.43 12.28
CA GLY A 476 0.44 -7.19 12.80
C GLY A 476 -0.52 -7.30 13.97
N HIS A 477 -0.91 -8.47 14.49
CA HIS A 477 -1.70 -8.52 15.73
C HIS A 477 -1.55 -9.86 16.46
N ASN A 478 -1.06 -9.79 17.71
CA ASN A 478 -1.14 -10.85 18.72
C ASN A 478 -2.63 -11.13 19.05
N ALA A 479 -3.31 -11.91 18.20
CA ALA A 479 -4.30 -12.86 18.72
C ALA A 479 -3.48 -14.01 19.32
N GLU A 480 -3.86 -14.50 20.50
CA GLU A 480 -3.13 -15.55 21.23
C GLU A 480 -2.98 -16.83 20.40
N GLN A 481 -1.98 -16.89 19.53
CA GLN A 481 -1.58 -18.09 18.81
C GLN A 481 -0.94 -19.03 19.83
N LYS A 482 -1.77 -19.81 20.51
CA LYS A 482 -1.31 -20.88 21.40
C LYS A 482 -0.74 -22.01 20.54
N MET A 483 0.56 -22.27 20.69
CA MET A 483 1.24 -23.42 20.12
C MET A 483 0.93 -24.64 20.98
N ASN A 484 0.51 -25.73 20.35
CA ASN A 484 0.26 -27.00 21.02
C ASN A 484 1.39 -27.99 20.70
N VAL A 485 1.88 -28.70 21.72
CA VAL A 485 2.83 -29.80 21.53
C VAL A 485 2.04 -31.06 21.16
N LEU A 486 2.46 -31.77 20.12
CA LEU A 486 1.88 -33.04 19.72
C LEU A 486 2.67 -34.18 20.37
N GLU A 487 1.97 -35.25 20.75
CA GLU A 487 2.61 -36.45 21.29
C GLU A 487 3.53 -37.11 20.25
N THR A 488 4.80 -37.27 20.61
CA THR A 488 5.78 -38.07 19.89
C THR A 488 6.40 -39.09 20.85
N ASP A 489 7.00 -40.16 20.32
CA ASP A 489 7.71 -41.14 21.15
C ASP A 489 8.85 -40.50 21.94
N TYR A 490 9.48 -39.46 21.37
CA TYR A 490 10.48 -38.64 22.05
C TYR A 490 9.88 -37.73 23.14
N LEU A 491 8.69 -37.17 22.94
CA LEU A 491 8.03 -36.41 24.01
C LEU A 491 7.66 -37.32 25.19
N ARG A 492 7.26 -38.56 24.91
CA ARG A 492 6.95 -39.57 25.95
C ARG A 492 8.18 -39.95 26.77
N SER A 493 9.38 -39.99 26.19
CA SER A 493 10.60 -40.21 26.96
C SER A 493 10.98 -39.03 27.86
N LEU A 494 10.36 -37.86 27.66
CA LEU A 494 10.58 -36.62 28.40
C LEU A 494 9.39 -36.26 29.33
N GLU A 495 8.57 -37.24 29.70
CA GLU A 495 7.32 -37.06 30.48
C GLU A 495 7.51 -36.24 31.77
N ASP A 496 8.61 -36.47 32.50
CA ASP A 496 8.92 -35.74 33.74
C ASP A 496 9.14 -34.23 33.51
N LEU A 497 9.80 -33.86 32.39
CA LEU A 497 9.99 -32.46 32.01
C LEU A 497 8.73 -31.86 31.40
N ALA A 498 8.01 -32.63 30.59
CA ALA A 498 6.78 -32.21 29.94
C ALA A 498 5.69 -31.87 30.97
N SER A 499 5.44 -32.77 31.93
CA SER A 499 4.49 -32.54 33.03
C SER A 499 4.86 -31.33 33.89
N THR A 500 6.15 -31.13 34.15
CA THR A 500 6.61 -29.99 34.96
C THR A 500 6.46 -28.65 34.23
N TYR A 501 6.90 -28.54 32.98
CA TYR A 501 7.00 -27.23 32.30
C TYR A 501 5.84 -26.93 31.35
N LEU A 502 5.26 -27.94 30.70
CA LEU A 502 4.13 -27.77 29.79
C LEU A 502 2.79 -27.87 30.54
N GLU A 503 2.62 -28.82 31.47
CA GLU A 503 1.33 -28.95 32.19
C GLU A 503 1.23 -28.02 33.40
N LYS A 504 2.26 -27.98 34.25
CA LYS A 504 2.22 -27.18 35.50
C LYS A 504 2.55 -25.70 35.29
N TYR A 505 3.48 -25.37 34.40
CA TYR A 505 3.89 -23.97 34.15
C TYR A 505 3.39 -23.38 32.82
N ASP A 506 2.71 -24.17 31.96
CA ASP A 506 2.18 -23.76 30.63
C ASP A 506 3.19 -22.94 29.81
N SER A 507 4.47 -23.34 29.83
CA SER A 507 5.57 -22.56 29.25
C SER A 507 6.47 -23.40 28.35
N ILE A 508 6.21 -23.31 27.03
CA ILE A 508 7.07 -23.91 26.00
C ILE A 508 8.51 -23.39 26.07
N PRO A 509 8.79 -22.08 26.24
CA PRO A 509 10.17 -21.60 26.36
C PRO A 509 10.91 -22.17 27.57
N ALA A 510 10.24 -22.34 28.71
CA ALA A 510 10.84 -22.95 29.90
C ALA A 510 11.11 -24.45 29.68
N PHE A 511 10.18 -25.17 29.06
CA PHE A 511 10.35 -26.58 28.69
C PHE A 511 11.56 -26.77 27.77
N LEU A 512 11.63 -26.02 26.66
CA LEU A 512 12.73 -26.13 25.69
C LEU A 512 14.08 -25.76 26.34
N SER A 513 14.12 -24.74 27.20
CA SER A 513 15.35 -24.36 27.90
C SER A 513 15.82 -25.46 28.88
N ALA A 514 14.90 -26.08 29.61
CA ALA A 514 15.20 -27.17 30.52
C ALA A 514 15.70 -28.41 29.77
N LEU A 515 15.06 -28.73 28.63
CA LEU A 515 15.49 -29.82 27.75
C LEU A 515 16.89 -29.57 27.16
N THR A 516 17.18 -28.34 26.69
CA THR A 516 18.52 -27.97 26.22
C THR A 516 19.59 -28.22 27.29
N LEU A 517 19.33 -27.84 28.55
CA LEU A 517 20.26 -28.05 29.65
C LEU A 517 20.46 -29.54 29.97
N GLN A 518 19.41 -30.35 29.87
CA GLN A 518 19.49 -31.80 30.08
C GLN A 518 20.30 -32.48 28.98
N LEU A 519 19.99 -32.20 27.72
CA LEU A 519 20.72 -32.76 26.57
C LEU A 519 22.19 -32.33 26.56
N PHE A 520 22.47 -31.07 26.92
CA PHE A 520 23.85 -30.59 27.04
C PHE A 520 24.62 -31.33 28.14
N ARG A 521 23.99 -31.64 29.29
CA ARG A 521 24.65 -32.44 30.35
C ARG A 521 24.95 -33.86 29.89
N GLN A 522 23.98 -34.51 29.26
CA GLN A 522 24.14 -35.87 28.73
C GLN A 522 25.26 -35.95 27.69
N GLN A 523 25.39 -34.93 26.84
CA GLN A 523 26.48 -34.85 25.86
C GLN A 523 27.86 -34.73 26.52
N ASN A 524 28.00 -33.90 27.56
CA ASN A 524 29.29 -33.72 28.25
C ASN A 524 29.68 -34.97 29.07
N ASP A 525 28.71 -35.67 29.66
CA ASP A 525 28.96 -36.92 30.39
C ASP A 525 29.45 -38.07 29.45
N LEU A 526 29.07 -38.02 28.17
CA LEU A 526 29.54 -38.95 27.13
C LEU A 526 30.95 -38.62 26.61
N ASP A 527 31.39 -37.37 26.71
CA ASP A 527 32.74 -36.94 26.30
C ASP A 527 33.78 -37.22 27.40
N ASP A 528 33.41 -37.11 28.68
CA ASP A 528 34.27 -37.46 29.83
C ASP A 528 34.51 -38.98 29.98
N THR A 529 33.66 -39.82 29.39
CA THR A 529 33.81 -41.29 29.40
C THR A 529 34.60 -41.83 28.20
N LYS A 530 34.98 -40.98 27.24
CA LYS A 530 35.79 -41.32 26.05
C LYS A 530 37.23 -40.81 26.11
N LEU A 531 37.61 -40.10 27.18
CA LEU A 531 39.00 -39.79 27.58
C LEU A 531 39.47 -40.80 28.62
#